data_AF-A0A7W5A8R8-F1
#
_entry.id   AF-A0A7W5A8R8-F1
#
_cell.length_a   1.000
_cell.length_b   1.000
_cell.length_c   1.000
_cell.angle_alpha   90.00
_cell.angle_beta   90.00
_cell.angle_gamma   90.00
#
_symmetry.space_group_name_H-M   'P 1'
#
loop_
_entity.id
_entity.type
_entity.pdbx_description
1 polymer ?
#
loop_
_entity_poly.entity_id
_entity_poly.type
_entity_poly.pdbx_seq_one_letter_code
_entity_poly.pdbx_strand_id
1 'polypeptide(L)'
;MAYEFGVDFESLITAASGLNDTIEALKKKDVEDFVPTSDMLGSDEVWSAVEEFKDRWEEGLNNLSEDVSNMAGTLGKVAGNYAELDSEGADLMKGALAAVRDFGGQSA
;
A
#
# COMPACT_ATOMS: atom_id res chain seq x y z
N MET A 1 31.52 8.23 4.65
CA MET A 1 30.56 7.28 4.09
C MET A 1 29.18 7.88 4.29
N ALA A 2 28.74 8.75 3.38
CA ALA A 2 27.37 9.22 3.41
C ALA A 2 26.52 8.01 3.02
N TYR A 3 25.69 7.54 3.95
CA TYR A 3 24.64 6.60 3.61
C TYR A 3 23.67 7.39 2.71
N GLU A 4 23.43 6.90 1.50
CA GLU A 4 22.35 7.44 0.68
C GLU A 4 21.07 6.85 1.30
N PHE A 5 20.47 7.59 2.23
CA PHE A 5 19.13 7.27 2.73
C PHE A 5 18.11 7.70 1.67
N GLY A 6 18.23 7.11 0.48
CA GLY A 6 17.24 7.25 -0.58
C GLY A 6 16.18 6.20 -0.32
N VAL A 7 15.04 6.61 0.21
CA VAL A 7 13.86 5.75 0.18
C VAL A 7 13.49 5.55 -1.28
N ASP A 8 13.39 4.31 -1.73
CA ASP A 8 12.90 3.99 -3.07
C ASP A 8 11.38 4.18 -3.12
N PHE A 9 10.98 5.42 -3.37
CA PHE A 9 9.59 5.83 -3.50
C PHE A 9 8.86 5.08 -4.61
N GLU A 10 9.55 4.78 -5.71
CA GLU A 10 8.97 4.06 -6.84
C GLU A 10 8.60 2.64 -6.42
N SER A 11 9.46 1.96 -5.67
CA SER A 11 9.16 0.66 -5.08
C SER A 11 7.99 0.71 -4.08
N LEU A 12 7.91 1.74 -3.22
CA LEU A 12 6.79 1.87 -2.27
C LEU A 12 5.46 2.10 -2.97
N ILE A 13 5.43 2.95 -3.99
CA ILE A 13 4.24 3.21 -4.82
C ILE A 13 3.85 1.94 -5.58
N THR A 14 4.82 1.25 -6.18
CA THR A 14 4.60 0.00 -6.92
C THR A 14 4.01 -1.07 -6.01
N ALA A 15 4.53 -1.22 -4.79
CA ALA A 15 4.01 -2.15 -3.80
C ALA A 15 2.56 -1.81 -3.42
N ALA A 16 2.26 -0.53 -3.15
CA ALA A 16 0.91 -0.08 -2.83
C ALA A 16 -0.08 -0.33 -3.99
N SER A 17 0.32 -0.07 -5.23
CA SER A 17 -0.50 -0.34 -6.42
C SER A 17 -0.72 -1.84 -6.64
N GLY A 18 0.32 -2.67 -6.57
CA GLY A 18 0.20 -4.11 -6.77
C GLY A 18 -0.66 -4.81 -5.70
N LEU A 19 -0.62 -4.29 -4.48
CA LEU A 19 -1.50 -4.68 -3.38
C LEU A 19 -2.97 -4.39 -3.70
N ASN A 20 -3.28 -3.19 -4.20
CA ASN A 20 -4.63 -2.82 -4.59
C ASN A 20 -5.14 -3.67 -5.78
N ASP A 21 -4.30 -3.90 -6.78
CA ASP A 21 -4.64 -4.74 -7.94
C ASP A 21 -4.93 -6.19 -7.53
N THR A 22 -4.19 -6.72 -6.55
CA THR A 22 -4.40 -8.07 -6.02
C THR A 22 -5.76 -8.20 -5.33
N ILE A 23 -6.15 -7.22 -4.51
CA ILE A 23 -7.49 -7.21 -3.90
C ILE A 23 -8.58 -7.19 -4.98
N GLU A 24 -8.45 -6.29 -5.96
CA GLU A 24 -9.45 -6.15 -7.03
C GLU A 24 -9.54 -7.43 -7.88
N ALA A 25 -8.45 -8.17 -8.03
CA ALA A 25 -8.46 -9.48 -8.67
C ALA A 25 -9.16 -10.55 -7.80
N LEU A 26 -8.95 -10.53 -6.49
CA LEU A 26 -9.57 -11.48 -5.56
C LEU A 26 -11.08 -11.24 -5.44
N LYS A 27 -11.52 -9.97 -5.37
CA LYS A 27 -12.95 -9.59 -5.30
C LYS A 27 -13.76 -9.97 -6.53
N LYS A 28 -13.12 -10.17 -7.69
CA LYS A 28 -13.79 -10.57 -8.94
C LYS A 28 -14.22 -12.03 -8.97
N LYS A 29 -13.76 -12.85 -8.03
CA LYS A 29 -14.02 -14.27 -7.96
C LYS A 29 -14.91 -14.54 -6.76
N ASP A 30 -16.12 -15.02 -7.03
CA ASP A 30 -17.05 -15.39 -5.96
C ASP A 30 -16.62 -16.75 -5.39
N VAL A 31 -16.72 -16.93 -4.07
CA VAL A 31 -16.48 -18.24 -3.44
C VAL A 31 -17.47 -19.28 -3.97
N GLU A 32 -18.68 -18.83 -4.32
CA GLU A 32 -19.75 -19.63 -4.93
C GLU A 32 -19.33 -20.27 -6.26
N ASP A 33 -18.35 -19.70 -6.96
CA ASP A 33 -17.83 -20.27 -8.21
C ASP A 33 -16.97 -21.52 -7.99
N PHE A 34 -16.49 -21.76 -6.76
CA PHE A 34 -15.55 -22.83 -6.42
C PHE A 34 -16.14 -23.94 -5.57
N VAL A 35 -17.34 -23.74 -5.02
CA VAL A 35 -17.95 -24.67 -4.06
C VAL A 35 -19.24 -25.28 -4.63
N PRO A 36 -19.57 -26.52 -4.24
CA PRO A 36 -20.81 -27.16 -4.67
C PRO A 36 -22.03 -26.47 -4.03
N THR A 37 -23.20 -26.58 -4.66
CA THR A 37 -24.48 -26.19 -4.05
C THR A 37 -25.02 -27.30 -3.15
N SER A 38 -25.97 -26.98 -2.27
CA SER A 38 -26.60 -27.95 -1.36
C SER A 38 -27.13 -29.19 -2.07
N ASP A 39 -27.74 -29.03 -3.25
CA ASP A 39 -28.33 -30.12 -4.02
C ASP A 39 -27.28 -31.08 -4.62
N MET A 40 -26.04 -30.63 -4.75
CA MET A 40 -24.91 -31.47 -5.18
C MET A 40 -24.35 -32.29 -4.02
N LEU A 41 -24.74 -31.98 -2.78
CA LEU A 41 -24.28 -32.63 -1.57
C LEU A 41 -25.39 -33.52 -1.00
N GLY A 42 -25.08 -34.78 -0.76
CA GLY A 42 -26.04 -35.73 -0.16
C GLY A 42 -26.11 -35.70 1.37
N SER A 43 -25.58 -34.64 2.02
CA SER A 43 -25.41 -34.59 3.48
C SER A 43 -25.48 -33.16 4.02
N ASP A 44 -26.44 -32.91 4.90
CA ASP A 44 -26.62 -31.61 5.58
C ASP A 44 -25.39 -31.19 6.39
N GLU A 45 -24.72 -32.13 7.04
CA GLU A 45 -23.49 -31.85 7.79
C GLU A 45 -22.36 -31.36 6.89
N VAL A 46 -22.25 -31.90 5.68
CA VAL A 46 -21.24 -31.48 4.70
C VAL A 46 -21.61 -30.12 4.12
N TRP A 47 -22.90 -29.89 3.86
CA TRP A 47 -23.38 -28.58 3.42
C TRP A 47 -23.11 -27.49 4.47
N SER A 48 -23.38 -27.76 5.75
CA SER A 48 -23.09 -26.82 6.84
C SER A 48 -21.61 -26.46 6.91
N ALA A 49 -20.70 -27.41 6.66
CA ALA A 49 -19.27 -27.13 6.60
C ALA A 49 -18.88 -26.29 5.37
N VAL A 50 -19.56 -26.47 4.24
CA VAL A 50 -19.37 -25.63 3.04
C VAL A 50 -19.88 -24.21 3.27
N GLU A 51 -21.05 -24.04 3.91
CA GLU A 51 -21.54 -22.72 4.32
C GLU A 51 -20.56 -22.02 5.25
N GLU A 52 -20.08 -22.69 6.29
CA GLU A 52 -19.09 -22.12 7.21
C GLU A 52 -17.78 -21.74 6.51
N PHE A 53 -17.35 -22.53 5.51
CA PHE A 53 -16.19 -22.19 4.68
C PHE A 53 -16.43 -20.92 3.85
N LYS A 54 -17.61 -20.79 3.23
CA LYS A 54 -17.97 -19.61 2.44
C LYS A 54 -17.99 -18.35 3.29
N ASP A 55 -18.62 -18.40 4.46
CA ASP A 55 -18.68 -17.28 5.39
C ASP A 55 -17.28 -16.82 5.81
N ARG A 56 -16.40 -17.77 6.17
CA ARG A 56 -15.01 -17.45 6.54
C ARG A 56 -14.19 -16.94 5.37
N TRP A 57 -14.46 -17.40 4.17
CA TRP A 57 -13.79 -16.90 2.97
C TRP A 57 -14.15 -15.45 2.73
N GLU A 58 -15.44 -15.10 2.78
CA GLU A 58 -15.90 -13.72 2.64
C GLU A 58 -15.33 -12.82 3.73
N GLU A 59 -15.39 -13.24 4.99
CA GLU A 59 -14.81 -12.51 6.11
C GLU A 59 -13.29 -12.33 5.93
N GLY A 60 -12.59 -13.39 5.54
CA GLY A 60 -11.14 -13.37 5.29
C GLY A 60 -10.74 -12.43 4.16
N LEU A 61 -11.48 -12.42 3.06
CA LEU A 61 -11.24 -11.50 1.93
C LEU A 61 -11.53 -10.04 2.31
N ASN A 62 -12.56 -9.79 3.12
CA ASN A 62 -12.88 -8.45 3.61
C ASN A 62 -11.76 -7.92 4.53
N ASN A 63 -11.34 -8.73 5.51
CA ASN A 63 -10.24 -8.38 6.41
C ASN A 63 -8.94 -8.14 5.64
N LEU A 64 -8.60 -9.03 4.69
CA LEU A 64 -7.41 -8.86 3.84
C LEU A 64 -7.51 -7.58 3.00
N SER A 65 -8.68 -7.26 2.46
CA SER A 65 -8.90 -6.02 1.70
C SER A 65 -8.68 -4.78 2.57
N GLU A 66 -9.12 -4.79 3.82
CA GLU A 66 -8.91 -3.70 4.76
C GLU A 66 -7.43 -3.55 5.13
N ASP A 67 -6.77 -4.64 5.52
CA ASP A 67 -5.36 -4.65 5.90
C ASP A 67 -4.47 -4.14 4.78
N VAL A 68 -4.70 -4.61 3.56
CA VAL A 68 -3.92 -4.21 2.40
C VAL A 68 -4.19 -2.76 2.01
N SER A 69 -5.42 -2.26 2.16
CA SER A 69 -5.73 -0.83 1.97
C SER A 69 -5.01 0.04 3.00
N ASN A 70 -4.97 -0.40 4.26
CA ASN A 70 -4.25 0.28 5.34
C ASN A 70 -2.73 0.28 5.09
N MET A 71 -2.17 -0.83 4.62
CA MET A 71 -0.77 -0.93 4.22
C MET A 71 -0.45 0.02 3.07
N ALA A 72 -1.24 0.01 1.99
CA ALA A 72 -1.05 0.90 0.84
C ALA A 72 -1.12 2.38 1.24
N GLY A 73 -2.11 2.76 2.05
CA GLY A 73 -2.22 4.12 2.58
C GLY A 73 -1.04 4.53 3.47
N THR A 74 -0.51 3.59 4.25
CA THR A 74 0.68 3.83 5.09
C THR A 74 1.93 4.02 4.24
N LEU A 75 2.14 3.20 3.22
CA LEU A 75 3.25 3.35 2.27
C LEU A 75 3.16 4.71 1.55
N GLY A 76 1.97 5.13 1.13
CA GLY A 76 1.73 6.43 0.52
C GLY A 76 2.05 7.61 1.47
N LYS A 77 1.69 7.52 2.74
CA LYS A 77 2.05 8.53 3.76
C LYS A 77 3.56 8.61 3.97
N VAL A 78 4.23 7.47 4.07
CA VAL A 78 5.70 7.41 4.20
C VAL A 78 6.34 8.09 2.99
N ALA A 79 5.92 7.74 1.78
CA ALA A 79 6.39 8.38 0.56
C ALA A 79 6.10 9.90 0.53
N GLY A 80 4.93 10.35 0.98
CA GLY A 80 4.63 11.79 1.08
C GLY A 80 5.59 12.52 2.02
N ASN A 81 5.77 12.01 3.24
CA ASN A 81 6.62 12.63 4.26
C ASN A 81 8.08 12.77 3.81
N TYR A 82 8.62 11.76 3.13
CA TYR A 82 9.98 11.82 2.62
C TYR A 82 10.13 12.80 1.45
N ALA A 83 9.12 12.92 0.58
CA ALA A 83 9.13 13.92 -0.50
C ALA A 83 9.05 15.36 0.04
N GLU A 84 8.25 15.58 1.08
CA GLU A 84 8.18 16.86 1.79
C GLU A 84 9.54 17.22 2.41
N LEU A 85 10.15 16.27 3.13
CA LEU A 85 11.47 16.47 3.74
C LEU A 85 12.55 16.82 2.71
N ASP A 86 12.57 16.15 1.55
CA ASP A 86 13.51 16.43 0.48
C ASP A 86 13.32 17.84 -0.10
N SER A 87 12.07 18.25 -0.33
CA SER A 87 11.73 19.59 -0.80
C SER A 87 12.15 20.68 0.20
N GLU A 88 11.88 20.49 1.49
CA GLU A 88 12.29 21.43 2.54
C GLU A 88 13.81 21.56 2.63
N GLY A 89 14.53 20.43 2.55
CA GLY A 89 16.00 20.42 2.52
C GLY A 89 16.57 21.16 1.31
N ALA A 90 15.99 20.95 0.13
CA ALA A 90 16.39 21.63 -1.09
C ALA A 90 16.19 23.15 -0.99
N ASP A 91 15.09 23.61 -0.41
CA ASP A 91 14.81 25.04 -0.24
C ASP A 91 15.72 25.69 0.80
N LEU A 92 16.03 24.99 1.89
CA LEU A 92 17.04 25.43 2.86
C LEU A 92 18.43 25.58 2.22
N MET A 93 18.84 24.61 1.38
CA MET A 93 20.11 24.68 0.66
C MET A 93 20.16 25.84 -0.33
N LYS A 94 19.09 26.07 -1.11
CA LYS A 94 18.98 27.23 -2.00
C LYS A 94 19.12 28.54 -1.22
N GLY A 95 18.45 28.64 -0.08
CA GLY A 95 18.53 29.80 0.81
C GLY A 95 19.96 30.03 1.34
N ALA A 96 20.63 28.98 1.80
CA ALA A 96 22.02 29.04 2.26
C ALA A 96 22.98 29.47 1.15
N LEU A 97 22.83 28.92 -0.07
CA LEU A 97 23.64 29.31 -1.24
C LEU A 97 23.42 30.78 -1.62
N ALA A 98 22.17 31.26 -1.57
CA ALA A 98 21.85 32.67 -1.83
C ALA A 98 22.51 33.59 -0.79
N ALA A 99 22.48 33.23 0.50
CA ALA A 99 23.12 33.98 1.57
C ALA A 99 24.65 34.01 1.43
N VAL A 100 25.29 32.87 1.10
CA VAL A 100 26.74 32.80 0.84
C VAL A 100 27.13 33.70 -0.34
N ARG A 101 26.33 33.70 -1.43
CA ARG A 101 26.56 34.57 -2.58
C ARG A 101 26.47 36.05 -2.22
N ASP A 102 25.47 36.43 -1.42
CA ASP A 102 25.26 37.81 -1.01
C ASP A 102 26.39 38.31 -0.10
N PHE A 103 26.86 37.47 0.83
CA PHE A 103 28.01 37.76 1.68
C PHE A 103 29.32 37.91 0.87
N GLY A 104 29.55 37.03 -0.11
CA GLY A 104 30.71 37.11 -1.00
C GLY A 104 30.66 38.28 -1.99
N GLY A 105 29.47 38.80 -2.32
CA GLY A 105 29.29 39.98 -3.16
C GLY A 105 29.49 41.31 -2.43
N GLN A 106 29.35 41.34 -1.10
CA GLN A 106 29.61 42.53 -0.27
C GLN A 106 31.09 42.72 0.11
N SER A 107 31.94 41.75 -0.23
CA SER A 107 33.39 41.76 0.09
C SER A 107 34.29 42.04 -1.11
N ALA A 108 33.73 42.52 -2.23
CA ALA A 108 34.43 42.95 -3.44
C ALA A 108 34.31 44.46 -3.69
#